data_AF-A0A351IVM3-F1
#
_entry.id   AF-A0A351IVM3-F1
#
_cell.length_a   1.000
_cell.length_b   1.000
_cell.length_c   1.000
_cell.angle_alpha   90.00
_cell.angle_beta   90.00
_cell.angle_gamma   90.00
#
_symmetry.space_group_name_H-M   'P 1'
#
loop_
_entity.id
_entity.type
_entity.pdbx_description
1 polymer ?
#
loop_
_entity_poly.entity_id
_entity_poly.type
_entity_poly.pdbx_seq_one_letter_code
_entity_poly.pdbx_strand_id
1 'polypeptide(L)'
;ALEVINNDPAVRSIFINIFGGITRGEEVANGIIGALERVRIDAPIVIRLDGTNAEEGRAILEPHLSDTLQMAPTMLEAARRAVELAASAGTDENREA
;
A
#
# COMPACT_ATOMS: atom_id res chain seq x y z
N ALA A 1 8.74 -8.14 5.01
CA ALA A 1 7.66 -8.42 4.02
C ALA A 1 7.78 -7.50 2.82
N LEU A 2 7.66 -6.18 2.98
CA LEU A 2 7.79 -5.23 1.87
C LEU A 2 9.12 -5.34 1.13
N GLU A 3 10.24 -5.52 1.83
CA GLU A 3 11.56 -5.77 1.20
C GLU A 3 11.58 -6.99 0.28
N VAL A 4 10.92 -8.08 0.68
CA VAL A 4 10.87 -9.32 -0.12
C VAL A 4 10.06 -9.10 -1.38
N ILE A 5 8.93 -8.41 -1.26
CA ILE A 5 8.07 -8.07 -2.41
C ILE A 5 8.81 -7.13 -3.35
N ASN A 6 9.53 -6.14 -2.81
CA ASN A 6 10.24 -5.14 -3.62
C ASN A 6 11.41 -5.72 -4.44
N ASN A 7 11.95 -6.88 -4.04
CA ASN A 7 13.03 -7.53 -4.78
C ASN A 7 12.55 -8.33 -6.01
N ASP A 8 11.24 -8.47 -6.20
CA ASP A 8 10.69 -9.14 -7.38
C ASP A 8 10.43 -8.11 -8.51
N PRO A 9 11.18 -8.16 -9.63
CA PRO A 9 11.03 -7.21 -10.74
C PRO A 9 9.68 -7.33 -11.46
N ALA A 10 8.91 -8.40 -11.25
CA ALA A 10 7.58 -8.55 -11.84
C ALA A 10 6.49 -7.75 -11.09
N VAL A 11 6.81 -7.18 -9.92
CA VAL A 11 5.85 -6.44 -9.11
C VAL A 11 5.55 -5.08 -9.74
N ARG A 12 4.29 -4.91 -10.16
CA ARG A 12 3.78 -3.66 -10.76
C ARG A 12 2.90 -2.83 -9.83
N SER A 13 2.41 -3.42 -8.74
CA SER A 13 1.63 -2.76 -7.70
C SER A 13 1.64 -3.63 -6.44
N ILE A 14 1.49 -3.02 -5.27
CA ILE A 14 1.38 -3.72 -3.99
C ILE A 14 -0.01 -3.44 -3.39
N PHE A 15 -0.76 -4.50 -3.09
CA PHE A 15 -2.02 -4.39 -2.35
C PHE A 15 -1.83 -4.90 -0.93
N ILE A 16 -1.97 -4.01 0.06
CA ILE A 16 -1.92 -4.34 1.47
C ILE A 16 -3.36 -4.38 2.01
N ASN A 17 -3.86 -5.58 2.27
CA ASN A 17 -5.16 -5.78 2.90
C ASN A 17 -4.95 -6.24 4.35
N ILE A 18 -5.31 -5.39 5.30
CA ILE A 18 -5.26 -5.72 6.72
C ILE A 18 -6.68 -5.78 7.28
N PHE A 19 -6.98 -6.92 7.90
CA PHE A 19 -8.13 -7.08 8.78
C PHE A 19 -7.58 -7.28 10.20
N GLY A 20 -7.57 -6.20 10.96
CA GLY A 20 -7.23 -6.18 12.36
C GLY A 20 -8.23 -6.97 13.19
N GLY A 21 -7.77 -7.44 14.34
CA GLY A 21 -8.58 -8.16 15.32
C GLY A 21 -7.96 -7.95 16.68
N ILE A 22 -6.91 -8.71 16.99
CA ILE A 22 -6.09 -8.49 18.19
C ILE A 22 -5.14 -7.30 17.96
N THR A 23 -4.46 -7.26 16.81
CA THR A 23 -3.59 -6.13 16.44
C THR A 23 -4.43 -4.90 16.09
N ARG A 24 -4.08 -3.76 16.68
CA ARG A 24 -4.82 -2.50 16.57
C ARG A 24 -4.37 -1.74 15.31
N GLY A 25 -5.32 -1.09 14.63
CA GLY A 25 -5.09 -0.43 13.35
C GLY A 25 -4.00 0.64 13.39
N GLU A 26 -3.86 1.36 14.50
CA GLU A 26 -2.79 2.35 14.70
C GLU A 26 -1.39 1.71 14.74
N GLU A 27 -1.24 0.51 15.31
CA GLU A 27 0.05 -0.18 15.35
C GLU A 27 0.44 -0.63 13.94
N VAL A 28 -0.54 -1.13 13.17
CA VAL A 28 -0.36 -1.49 11.77
C VAL A 28 0.04 -0.26 10.95
N ALA A 29 -0.68 0.85 11.09
CA ALA A 29 -0.41 2.09 10.35
C ALA A 29 1.01 2.62 10.62
N ASN A 30 1.42 2.68 11.89
CA ASN A 30 2.77 3.09 12.27
C ASN A 30 3.84 2.13 11.73
N GLY A 31 3.56 0.82 11.73
CA GLY A 31 4.45 -0.18 11.15
C GLY A 31 4.64 -0.01 9.64
N ILE A 32 3.57 0.34 8.92
CA ILE A 32 3.62 0.63 7.48
C ILE A 32 4.49 1.86 7.23
N ILE A 33 4.23 2.97 7.92
CA ILE A 33 5.02 4.22 7.76
C ILE A 33 6.50 3.96 8.05
N GLY A 34 6.81 3.32 9.18
CA GLY A 34 8.19 3.01 9.55
C GLY A 34 8.90 2.06 8.58
N ALA A 35 8.15 1.23 7.84
CA ALA A 35 8.73 0.40 6.78
C ALA A 35 9.00 1.21 5.49
N LEU A 36 8.10 2.13 5.12
CA LEU A 36 8.26 2.99 3.95
C LEU A 36 9.41 4.01 4.11
N GLU A 37 9.76 4.37 5.34
CA GLU A 37 10.94 5.21 5.63
C GLU A 37 12.27 4.47 5.46
N ARG A 38 12.26 3.13 5.60
CA ARG A 38 13.46 2.28 5.57
C ARG A 38 13.71 1.66 4.21
N VAL A 39 12.65 1.45 3.45
CA VAL A 39 12.67 0.71 2.18
C VAL A 39 12.15 1.63 1.09
N ARG A 40 12.97 1.85 0.07
CA ARG A 40 12.51 2.52 -1.14
C ARG A 40 11.62 1.55 -1.93
N ILE A 41 10.35 1.91 -2.08
CA ILE A 41 9.38 1.17 -2.87
C ILE A 41 8.98 2.01 -4.07
N ASP A 42 9.28 1.51 -5.26
CA ASP A 42 8.98 2.21 -6.51
C ASP A 42 7.60 1.82 -7.08
N ALA A 43 7.06 0.66 -6.69
CA ALA A 43 5.73 0.22 -7.08
C ALA A 43 4.64 0.95 -6.28
N PRO A 44 3.52 1.35 -6.92
CA PRO A 44 2.41 1.98 -6.21
C PRO A 44 1.74 0.99 -5.25
N ILE A 45 1.34 1.49 -4.09
CA ILE A 45 0.79 0.75 -2.98
C ILE A 45 -0.66 1.19 -2.75
N VAL A 46 -1.56 0.22 -2.61
CA VAL A 46 -2.93 0.45 -2.18
C VAL A 46 -3.15 -0.26 -0.86
N ILE A 47 -3.66 0.46 0.14
CA ILE A 47 -3.91 -0.06 1.48
C ILE A 47 -5.43 -0.13 1.70
N ARG A 48 -5.87 -1.22 2.31
CA ARG A 48 -7.16 -1.29 3.00
C ARG A 48 -6.91 -1.72 4.44
N LEU A 49 -7.41 -0.92 5.38
CA LEU A 49 -7.31 -1.17 6.81
C LEU A 49 -8.71 -1.24 7.43
N ASP A 50 -9.03 -2.38 8.02
CA ASP A 50 -10.26 -2.65 8.73
C ASP A 50 -9.99 -3.44 10.02
N GLY A 51 -10.96 -3.53 10.93
CA GLY A 51 -10.84 -4.18 12.24
C GLY A 51 -10.71 -3.20 13.42
N THR A 52 -10.14 -3.68 14.53
CA THR A 52 -9.98 -2.89 15.76
C THR A 52 -9.15 -1.63 15.51
N ASN A 53 -9.69 -0.46 15.89
CA ASN A 53 -9.05 0.85 15.71
C ASN A 53 -8.62 1.17 14.25
N ALA A 54 -9.40 0.68 13.29
CA ALA A 54 -9.13 0.97 11.88
C ALA A 54 -9.27 2.45 11.54
N GLU A 55 -10.19 3.19 12.18
CA GLU A 55 -10.37 4.63 11.93
C GLU A 55 -9.12 5.42 12.33
N GLU A 56 -8.57 5.15 13.51
CA GLU A 56 -7.34 5.79 13.99
C GLU A 56 -6.14 5.41 13.12
N GLY A 57 -6.04 4.15 12.71
CA GLY A 57 -5.00 3.72 11.77
C GLY A 57 -5.11 4.40 10.41
N ARG A 58 -6.32 4.59 9.88
CA ARG A 58 -6.56 5.35 8.64
C ARG A 58 -6.16 6.82 8.81
N ALA A 59 -6.53 7.45 9.91
CA ALA A 59 -6.15 8.83 10.22
C ALA A 59 -4.63 9.02 10.33
N ILE A 60 -3.90 8.01 10.83
CA ILE A 60 -2.43 8.01 10.86
C ILE A 60 -1.83 7.93 9.45
N LEU A 61 -2.43 7.16 8.55
CA LEU A 61 -1.95 7.01 7.17
C LEU A 61 -2.30 8.22 6.28
N GLU A 62 -3.37 8.94 6.59
CA GLU A 62 -3.93 10.00 5.74
C GLU A 62 -2.94 11.11 5.35
N PRO A 63 -2.09 11.64 6.25
CA PRO A 63 -1.08 12.64 5.89
C PRO A 63 0.04 12.10 4.98
N HIS A 64 0.21 10.79 4.90
CA HIS A 64 1.26 10.13 4.12
C HIS A 64 0.77 9.66 2.74
N LEU A 65 -0.53 9.81 2.45
CA LEU A 65 -1.09 9.42 1.17
C LEU A 65 -0.51 10.27 0.04
N SER A 66 -0.24 9.61 -1.09
CA SER A 66 0.38 10.17 -2.27
C SER A 66 0.01 9.35 -3.50
N ASP A 67 0.51 9.73 -4.68
CA ASP A 67 0.33 8.91 -5.89
C ASP A 67 0.89 7.49 -5.72
N THR A 68 1.94 7.34 -4.92
CA THR A 68 2.57 6.05 -4.61
C THR A 68 1.89 5.32 -3.45
N LEU A 69 1.30 6.03 -2.48
CA LEU A 69 0.63 5.42 -1.32
C LEU A 69 -0.84 5.82 -1.26
N GLN A 70 -1.71 4.89 -1.65
CA GLN A 70 -3.14 5.13 -1.72
C GLN A 70 -3.89 4.28 -0.71
N MET A 71 -5.07 4.74 -0.31
CA MET A 71 -5.93 4.02 0.62
C MET A 71 -7.34 3.93 0.06
N ALA A 72 -7.98 2.79 0.25
CA ALA A 72 -9.37 2.57 -0.13
C ALA A 72 -10.16 1.92 1.02
N PRO A 73 -11.44 2.31 1.21
CA PRO A 73 -12.23 1.89 2.36
C PRO A 73 -12.70 0.43 2.25
N THR A 74 -12.90 -0.09 1.04
CA THR A 74 -13.38 -1.46 0.84
C THR A 74 -12.35 -2.34 0.15
N MET A 75 -12.41 -3.65 0.43
CA MET A 75 -11.53 -4.64 -0.23
C MET A 75 -11.66 -4.58 -1.75
N LEU A 76 -12.89 -4.42 -2.26
CA LEU A 76 -13.16 -4.42 -3.69
C LEU A 76 -12.62 -3.17 -4.38
N GLU A 77 -12.76 -2.00 -3.76
CA GLU A 77 -12.17 -0.76 -4.28
C GLU A 77 -10.65 -0.80 -4.26
N ALA A 78 -10.07 -1.29 -3.15
CA ALA A 78 -8.62 -1.42 -3.03
C ALA A 78 -8.03 -2.37 -4.08
N ALA A 79 -8.69 -3.53 -4.28
CA ALA A 79 -8.27 -4.50 -5.28
C ALA A 79 -8.38 -3.95 -6.70
N ARG A 80 -9.50 -3.30 -7.05
CA ARG A 80 -9.67 -2.64 -8.37
C ARG A 80 -8.57 -1.62 -8.60
N ARG A 81 -8.31 -0.77 -7.60
CA ARG A 81 -7.31 0.28 -7.72
C ARG A 81 -5.90 -0.29 -7.91
N ALA A 82 -5.55 -1.35 -7.19
CA ALA A 82 -4.27 -2.03 -7.36
C ALA A 82 -4.13 -2.61 -8.78
N VAL A 83 -5.19 -3.21 -9.34
CA VAL A 83 -5.20 -3.74 -10.72
C VAL A 83 -5.03 -2.62 -11.74
N GLU A 84 -5.72 -1.49 -11.58
CA GLU A 84 -5.57 -0.32 -12.45
C GLU A 84 -4.13 0.20 -12.46
N LEU A 85 -3.53 0.33 -11.27
CA LEU A 85 -2.14 0.80 -11.11
C LEU A 85 -1.14 -0.17 -11.73
N ALA A 86 -1.36 -1.48 -11.57
CA ALA A 86 -0.53 -2.52 -12.19
C ALA A 86 -0.62 -2.52 -13.72
N ALA A 87 -1.76 -2.13 -14.28
CA ALA A 87 -1.94 -2.00 -15.73
C ALA A 87 -1.24 -0.74 -16.26
N SER A 88 -1.34 0.40 -15.55
CA SER A 88 -0.68 1.64 -15.96
C SER A 88 0.85 1.57 -15.85
N ALA A 89 1.38 0.85 -14.86
CA ALA A 89 2.82 0.67 -14.68
C ALA A 89 3.51 -0.02 -15.87
N GLY A 90 2.76 -0.76 -16.70
CA GLY A 90 3.28 -1.38 -17.93
C GLY A 90 3.33 -0.46 -19.15
N THR A 91 2.89 0.80 -19.04
CA THR A 91 2.87 1.77 -20.16
C THR A 91 4.10 2.69 -20.16
N ASP A 92 4.95 2.59 -19.14
CA ASP A 92 6.23 3.30 -19.02
C ASP A 92 7.35 2.57 -19.82
N GLU A 93 7.12 2.24 -21.09
CA GLU A 93 8.13 1.71 -22.03
C GLU A 93 9.29 2.70 -22.33
N ASN A 94 9.42 3.79 -21.57
CA ASN A 94 10.43 4.83 -21.75
C ASN A 94 11.38 5.01 -20.56
N ARG A 95 11.47 4.04 -19.65
CA ARG A 95 12.46 4.07 -18.53
C ARG A 95 13.85 3.53 -18.88
N GLU A 96 14.11 3.20 -20.15
CA GLU A 96 15.46 3.01 -20.69
C GLU A 96 15.76 4.09 -21.74
N ALA A 97 16.26 5.23 -21.26
CA ALA A 97 17.08 6.18 -22.03
C ALA A 97 18.06 6.87 -21.08
#